data_AF-A0A497GVV7-F1
#
_entry.id   AF-A0A497GVV7-F1
#
_cell.length_a   1.000
_cell.length_b   1.000
_cell.length_c   1.000
_cell.angle_alpha   90.00
_cell.angle_beta   90.00
_cell.angle_gamma   90.00
#
_symmetry.space_group_name_H-M   'P 1'
#
loop_
_entity.id
_entity.type
_entity.pdbx_description
1 polymer ?
#
loop_
_entity_poly.entity_id
_entity_poly.type
_entity_poly.pdbx_seq_one_letter_code
_entity_poly.pdbx_strand_id
1 'polypeptide(L)'
;DLNNITKPLALHANAIDIKITSNPVIGNLLEKRIYDDVKAEEVITELYTRGYDIYTLINALSGGLLGRLKNRRIVPTRWAITAVDSILGNYYRRRLIDKPVIDTVYAFKGEYLGNKFLVIYAPGPLELEWIEVWHPRILWSNNLNTPSAYMVYEDIYSRQTEIDGGYLAARLPALEYLYRIGRQASVLIYREILPEYYAPVGNWHIRETVKHLLKNKPTTYQTLHEALENELRYFKVKKETWINRSRLAKEKDKQQRLERWF
;
A
#
# COMPACT_ATOMS: atom_id res chain seq x y z
N ASP A 1 -4.32 20.45 -30.20
CA ASP A 1 -5.24 21.05 -29.21
C ASP A 1 -5.79 20.02 -28.24
N LEU A 2 -5.20 19.94 -27.05
CA LEU A 2 -5.56 19.01 -25.95
C LEU A 2 -6.28 19.73 -24.79
N ASN A 3 -6.88 20.89 -25.07
CA ASN A 3 -7.35 21.84 -24.05
C ASN A 3 -8.64 21.45 -23.30
N ASN A 4 -9.14 20.22 -23.42
CA ASN A 4 -10.42 19.82 -22.82
C ASN A 4 -10.38 18.50 -22.03
N ILE A 5 -9.26 18.17 -21.38
CA ILE A 5 -9.27 17.15 -20.31
C ILE A 5 -9.55 17.86 -18.98
N THR A 6 -10.82 18.14 -18.71
CA THR A 6 -11.28 18.57 -17.39
C THR A 6 -11.05 17.44 -16.39
N LYS A 7 -10.45 17.75 -15.23
CA LYS A 7 -10.40 16.79 -14.11
C LYS A 7 -11.82 16.30 -13.85
N PRO A 8 -12.06 14.99 -13.71
CA PRO A 8 -13.38 14.52 -13.31
C PRO A 8 -13.73 15.18 -11.98
N LEU A 9 -14.73 16.05 -11.99
CA LEU A 9 -15.27 16.61 -10.76
C LEU A 9 -15.96 15.48 -10.01
N ALA A 10 -15.64 15.34 -8.72
CA ALA A 10 -16.51 14.58 -7.85
C ALA A 10 -17.88 15.26 -7.84
N LEU A 11 -18.92 14.53 -8.25
CA LEU A 11 -20.30 14.98 -8.11
C LEU A 11 -20.57 15.12 -6.61
N HIS A 12 -20.66 16.35 -6.14
CA HIS A 12 -21.11 16.66 -4.80
C HIS A 12 -22.59 17.03 -4.86
N ALA A 13 -23.44 16.20 -4.27
CA ALA A 13 -24.86 16.46 -4.09
C ALA A 13 -25.19 16.34 -2.61
N ASN A 14 -25.96 17.29 -2.08
CA ASN A 14 -26.51 17.16 -0.74
C ASN A 14 -27.62 16.10 -0.76
N ALA A 15 -27.60 15.16 0.18
CA ALA A 15 -28.67 14.19 0.32
C ALA A 15 -29.95 14.92 0.75
N ILE A 16 -30.97 14.92 -0.12
CA ILE A 16 -32.27 15.56 0.14
C ILE A 16 -33.14 14.67 1.03
N ASP A 17 -33.04 13.35 0.85
CA ASP A 17 -33.76 12.33 1.61
C ASP A 17 -32.99 11.01 1.56
N ILE A 18 -32.97 10.26 2.67
CA ILE A 18 -32.35 8.94 2.78
C ILE A 18 -33.44 7.95 3.21
N LYS A 19 -33.93 7.15 2.26
CA LYS A 19 -34.90 6.07 2.52
C LYS A 19 -34.18 4.74 2.66
N ILE A 20 -34.37 4.08 3.80
CA ILE A 20 -33.89 2.71 4.03
C ILE A 20 -34.84 1.75 3.31
N THR A 21 -34.38 1.14 2.22
CA THR A 21 -35.21 0.23 1.40
C THR A 21 -35.12 -1.23 1.85
N SER A 22 -33.99 -1.62 2.45
CA SER A 22 -33.78 -2.95 3.01
C SER A 22 -32.58 -2.96 3.96
N ASN A 23 -32.51 -3.97 4.82
CA ASN A 23 -31.33 -4.19 5.65
C ASN A 23 -30.30 -5.00 4.85
N PRO A 24 -29.07 -4.50 4.61
CA PRO A 24 -28.04 -5.28 3.94
C PRO A 24 -27.74 -6.57 4.72
N VAL A 25 -27.53 -7.68 4.03
CA VAL A 25 -27.10 -8.94 4.65
C VAL A 25 -25.63 -8.80 5.04
N ILE A 26 -25.40 -8.38 6.27
CA ILE A 26 -24.08 -8.20 6.84
C ILE A 26 -23.85 -9.40 7.77
N GLY A 27 -23.03 -10.38 7.36
CA GLY A 27 -22.97 -11.70 8.01
C GLY A 27 -22.88 -11.64 9.55
N ASN A 28 -23.57 -12.56 10.23
CA ASN A 28 -23.94 -12.56 11.66
C ASN A 28 -22.90 -12.02 12.65
N LEU A 29 -21.61 -12.29 12.44
CA LEU A 29 -20.56 -11.81 13.34
C LEU A 29 -20.41 -10.28 13.29
N LEU A 30 -20.46 -9.66 12.11
CA LEU A 30 -20.37 -8.21 11.99
C LEU A 30 -21.63 -7.56 12.59
N GLU A 31 -22.82 -8.09 12.33
CA GLU A 31 -24.05 -7.61 12.99
C GLU A 31 -23.92 -7.61 14.51
N LYS A 32 -23.44 -8.70 15.09
CA LYS A 32 -23.16 -8.77 16.53
C LYS A 32 -22.16 -7.68 16.98
N ARG A 33 -21.03 -7.54 16.27
CA ARG A 33 -19.98 -6.56 16.62
C ARG A 33 -20.43 -5.11 16.50
N ILE A 34 -21.46 -4.82 15.71
CA ILE A 34 -22.08 -3.49 15.67
C ILE A 34 -22.69 -3.14 17.03
N TYR A 35 -23.16 -4.09 17.84
CA TYR A 35 -23.73 -3.77 19.15
C TYR A 35 -22.71 -3.78 20.30
N ASP A 36 -21.48 -4.23 20.06
CA ASP A 36 -20.43 -4.32 21.07
C ASP A 36 -19.70 -2.97 21.29
N ASP A 37 -19.43 -2.61 22.55
CA ASP A 37 -18.60 -1.43 22.91
C ASP A 37 -17.10 -1.75 22.85
N VAL A 38 -16.62 -2.08 21.65
CA VAL A 38 -15.23 -2.53 21.40
C VAL A 38 -14.52 -1.56 20.47
N LYS A 39 -13.18 -1.48 20.53
CA LYS A 39 -12.39 -0.64 19.62
C LYS A 39 -12.57 -1.10 18.17
N ALA A 40 -12.61 -0.16 17.23
CA ALA A 40 -12.75 -0.47 15.81
C ALA A 40 -11.60 -1.35 15.30
N GLU A 41 -10.38 -1.11 15.79
CA GLU A 41 -9.18 -1.91 15.46
C GLU A 41 -9.39 -3.41 15.74
N GLU A 42 -9.93 -3.75 16.91
CA GLU A 42 -10.16 -5.14 17.33
C GLU A 42 -11.21 -5.82 16.44
N VAL A 43 -12.31 -5.12 16.16
CA VAL A 43 -13.38 -5.65 15.30
C VAL A 43 -12.90 -5.82 13.86
N ILE A 44 -12.21 -4.81 13.30
CA ILE A 44 -11.69 -4.85 11.93
C ILE A 44 -10.71 -6.02 11.76
N THR A 45 -9.78 -6.19 12.71
CA THR A 45 -8.80 -7.27 12.63
C THR A 45 -9.45 -8.66 12.79
N GLU A 46 -10.41 -8.82 13.71
CA GLU A 46 -11.15 -10.07 13.87
C GLU A 46 -11.92 -10.45 12.60
N LEU A 47 -12.71 -9.52 12.06
CA LEU A 47 -13.53 -9.80 10.89
C LEU A 47 -12.66 -10.11 9.67
N TYR A 48 -11.62 -9.31 9.43
CA TYR A 48 -10.73 -9.52 8.29
C TYR A 48 -10.04 -10.89 8.34
N THR A 49 -9.54 -11.27 9.52
CA THR A 49 -8.86 -12.58 9.69
C THR A 49 -9.80 -13.77 9.59
N ARG A 50 -11.11 -13.56 9.78
CA ARG A 50 -12.16 -14.54 9.52
C ARG A 50 -12.67 -14.54 8.07
N GLY A 51 -12.05 -13.78 7.18
CA GLY A 51 -12.35 -13.79 5.75
C GLY A 51 -13.43 -12.79 5.31
N TYR A 52 -13.81 -11.83 6.17
CA TYR A 52 -14.65 -10.73 5.72
C TYR A 52 -13.88 -9.86 4.72
N ASP A 53 -14.58 -9.45 3.67
CA ASP A 53 -14.02 -8.59 2.65
C ASP A 53 -13.67 -7.19 3.20
N ILE A 54 -12.53 -6.65 2.75
CA ILE A 54 -12.02 -5.37 3.25
C ILE A 54 -12.98 -4.20 2.94
N TYR A 55 -13.72 -4.25 1.83
CA TYR A 55 -14.67 -3.21 1.46
C TYR A 55 -15.89 -3.23 2.38
N THR A 56 -16.30 -4.39 2.90
CA THR A 56 -17.30 -4.47 3.98
C THR A 56 -16.83 -3.71 5.22
N LEU A 57 -15.56 -3.88 5.62
CA LEU A 57 -14.99 -3.20 6.79
C LEU A 57 -14.87 -1.69 6.59
N ILE A 58 -14.44 -1.27 5.39
CA ILE A 58 -14.37 0.14 5.00
C ILE A 58 -15.77 0.78 5.05
N ASN A 59 -16.78 0.12 4.50
CA ASN A 59 -18.16 0.63 4.50
C ASN A 59 -18.72 0.69 5.92
N ALA A 60 -18.50 -0.34 6.74
CA ALA A 60 -18.94 -0.36 8.13
C ALA A 60 -18.27 0.75 8.96
N LEU A 61 -16.98 1.00 8.77
CA LEU A 61 -16.27 2.09 9.44
C LEU A 61 -16.74 3.47 8.93
N SER A 62 -16.89 3.62 7.61
CA SER A 62 -17.37 4.85 6.97
C SER A 62 -18.77 5.23 7.46
N GLY A 63 -19.67 4.25 7.57
CA GLY A 63 -21.02 4.42 8.12
C GLY A 63 -21.07 4.62 9.64
N GLY A 64 -19.94 4.64 10.34
CA GLY A 64 -19.89 4.82 11.79
C GLY A 64 -20.39 3.63 12.60
N LEU A 65 -20.43 2.43 12.02
CA LEU A 65 -20.94 1.21 12.66
C LEU A 65 -19.92 0.53 13.57
N LEU A 66 -18.63 0.89 13.46
CA LEU A 66 -17.54 0.24 14.18
C LEU A 66 -16.89 1.19 15.20
N GLY A 67 -16.50 0.63 16.34
CA GLY A 67 -15.81 1.35 17.42
C GLY A 67 -16.63 1.47 18.70
N ARG A 68 -16.03 2.13 19.70
CA ARG A 68 -16.70 2.41 20.97
C ARG A 68 -17.96 3.23 20.72
N LEU A 69 -19.08 2.85 21.32
CA LEU A 69 -20.40 3.44 21.05
C LEU A 69 -20.38 4.97 21.13
N LYS A 70 -19.75 5.50 22.18
CA LYS A 70 -19.61 6.95 22.43
C LYS A 70 -18.71 7.71 21.44
N ASN A 71 -17.87 7.01 20.67
CA ASN A 71 -16.89 7.59 19.75
C ASN A 71 -17.24 7.33 18.28
N ARG A 72 -18.36 6.65 18.01
CA ARG A 72 -18.80 6.35 16.65
C ARG A 72 -19.23 7.63 15.95
N ARG A 73 -18.80 7.76 14.70
CA ARG A 73 -19.12 8.86 13.81
C ARG A 73 -19.04 8.38 12.38
N ILE A 74 -19.81 8.99 11.50
CA ILE A 74 -19.62 8.81 10.06
C ILE A 74 -18.23 9.34 9.71
N VAL A 75 -17.46 8.56 8.96
CA VAL A 75 -16.09 8.87 8.55
C VAL A 75 -16.07 9.00 7.04
N PRO A 76 -15.47 10.06 6.45
CA PRO A 76 -15.32 10.15 5.00
C PRO A 76 -14.69 8.87 4.43
N THR A 77 -15.22 8.34 3.33
CA THR A 77 -14.78 7.05 2.76
C THR A 77 -13.27 6.99 2.53
N ARG A 78 -12.64 8.08 2.10
CA ARG A 78 -11.17 8.15 1.92
C ARG A 78 -10.42 7.92 3.24
N TRP A 79 -10.91 8.45 4.35
CA TRP A 79 -10.31 8.25 5.67
C TRP A 79 -10.59 6.84 6.19
N ALA A 80 -11.77 6.29 5.92
CA ALA A 80 -12.10 4.91 6.28
C ALA A 80 -11.18 3.90 5.56
N ILE A 81 -10.91 4.11 4.26
CA ILE A 81 -9.94 3.32 3.48
C ILE A 81 -8.57 3.34 4.17
N THR A 82 -8.01 4.53 4.38
CA THR A 82 -6.68 4.68 4.99
C THR A 82 -6.62 4.11 6.42
N ALA A 83 -7.68 4.28 7.21
CA ALA A 83 -7.76 3.75 8.57
C ALA A 83 -7.76 2.22 8.59
N VAL A 84 -8.57 1.57 7.74
CA VAL A 84 -8.61 0.12 7.63
C VAL A 84 -7.26 -0.43 7.15
N ASP A 85 -6.65 0.17 6.12
CA ASP A 85 -5.32 -0.23 5.63
C ASP A 85 -4.25 -0.12 6.71
N SER A 86 -4.26 0.98 7.49
CA SER A 86 -3.33 1.20 8.59
C SER A 86 -3.52 0.18 9.73
N ILE A 87 -4.76 -0.06 10.15
CA ILE A 87 -5.12 -1.04 11.18
C ILE A 87 -4.63 -2.45 10.80
N LEU A 88 -4.97 -2.89 9.59
CA LEU A 88 -4.59 -4.23 9.12
C LEU A 88 -3.08 -4.35 8.89
N GLY A 89 -2.45 -3.32 8.32
CA GLY A 89 -1.01 -3.31 8.15
C GLY A 89 -0.26 -3.41 9.48
N ASN A 90 -0.73 -2.70 10.51
CA ASN A 90 -0.14 -2.76 11.86
C ASN A 90 -0.41 -4.10 12.55
N TYR A 91 -1.57 -4.71 12.28
CA TYR A 91 -1.87 -6.07 12.72
C TYR A 91 -0.86 -7.10 12.17
N TYR A 92 -0.55 -7.05 10.87
CA TYR A 92 0.41 -7.96 10.24
C TYR A 92 1.84 -7.66 10.65
N ARG A 93 2.25 -6.38 10.66
CA ARG A 93 3.60 -5.96 11.04
C ARG A 93 4.00 -6.52 12.41
N ARG A 94 3.13 -6.39 13.42
CA ARG A 94 3.38 -6.91 14.79
C ARG A 94 3.63 -8.43 14.83
N ARG A 95 3.11 -9.19 13.86
CA ARG A 95 3.24 -10.65 13.79
C ARG A 95 4.43 -11.12 12.95
N LEU A 96 5.15 -10.18 12.33
CA LEU A 96 6.29 -10.44 11.46
C LEU A 96 7.65 -10.23 12.15
N ILE A 97 7.71 -9.40 13.19
CA ILE A 97 8.97 -9.01 13.85
C ILE A 97 9.79 -10.22 14.33
N ASP A 98 9.11 -11.29 14.78
CA ASP A 98 9.77 -12.51 15.30
C ASP A 98 9.88 -13.63 14.25
N LYS A 99 9.53 -13.36 12.98
CA LYS A 99 9.63 -14.37 11.92
C LYS A 99 11.06 -14.50 11.41
N PRO A 100 11.48 -15.68 10.95
CA PRO A 100 12.80 -15.80 10.34
C PRO A 100 12.86 -14.97 9.04
N VAL A 101 14.04 -14.43 8.75
CA VAL A 101 14.28 -13.64 7.54
C VAL A 101 14.22 -14.54 6.30
N ILE A 102 13.85 -13.98 5.15
CA ILE A 102 14.00 -14.66 3.85
C ILE A 102 15.48 -14.93 3.54
N ASP A 103 15.75 -15.98 2.78
CA ASP A 103 17.10 -16.43 2.43
C ASP A 103 17.65 -15.82 1.14
N THR A 104 16.76 -15.39 0.25
CA THR A 104 17.09 -14.84 -1.06
C THR A 104 16.19 -13.65 -1.39
N VAL A 105 16.51 -12.90 -2.45
CA VAL A 105 15.73 -11.73 -2.85
C VAL A 105 14.59 -12.15 -3.77
N TYR A 106 13.39 -11.63 -3.55
CA TYR A 106 12.21 -11.85 -4.39
C TYR A 106 11.79 -10.55 -5.07
N ALA A 107 11.54 -10.58 -6.37
CA ALA A 107 11.02 -9.45 -7.12
C ALA A 107 9.70 -9.80 -7.82
N PHE A 108 8.76 -8.87 -7.78
CA PHE A 108 7.44 -8.99 -8.38
C PHE A 108 7.12 -7.72 -9.16
N LYS A 109 6.58 -7.86 -10.37
CA LYS A 109 6.17 -6.74 -11.22
C LYS A 109 4.70 -6.84 -11.57
N GLY A 110 4.07 -5.69 -11.78
CA GLY A 110 2.69 -5.61 -12.25
C GLY A 110 2.38 -4.23 -12.78
N GLU A 111 1.37 -4.14 -13.64
CA GLU A 111 0.90 -2.87 -14.19
C GLU A 111 -0.62 -2.83 -14.15
N TYR A 112 -1.16 -1.67 -13.78
CA TYR A 112 -2.60 -1.44 -13.86
C TYR A 112 -2.89 0.05 -14.00
N LEU A 113 -3.84 0.40 -14.87
CA LEU A 113 -4.28 1.78 -15.12
C LEU A 113 -3.09 2.76 -15.33
N GLY A 114 -2.10 2.40 -16.16
CA GLY A 114 -0.93 3.24 -16.40
C GLY A 114 -0.01 3.43 -15.19
N ASN A 115 -0.13 2.58 -14.17
CA ASN A 115 0.77 2.55 -13.02
C ASN A 115 1.57 1.25 -13.05
N LYS A 116 2.90 1.37 -13.18
CA LYS A 116 3.82 0.24 -13.08
C LYS A 116 4.27 0.08 -11.63
N PHE A 117 4.34 -1.16 -11.17
CA PHE A 117 4.76 -1.53 -9.83
C PHE A 117 5.88 -2.55 -9.86
N LEU A 118 6.83 -2.39 -8.94
CA LEU A 118 7.86 -3.38 -8.62
C LEU A 118 7.93 -3.50 -7.09
N VAL A 119 7.75 -4.71 -6.57
CA VAL A 119 7.95 -5.03 -5.15
C VAL A 119 9.15 -5.95 -5.02
N ILE A 120 10.13 -5.55 -4.23
CA ILE A 120 11.32 -6.34 -3.90
C ILE A 120 11.31 -6.65 -2.41
N TYR A 121 11.50 -7.92 -2.07
CA TYR A 121 11.79 -8.37 -0.71
C TYR A 121 13.26 -8.75 -0.64
N ALA A 122 14.00 -8.15 0.28
CA ALA A 122 15.42 -8.44 0.49
C ALA A 122 15.68 -8.96 1.92
N PRO A 123 16.67 -9.84 2.11
CA PRO A 123 17.10 -10.26 3.44
C PRO A 123 17.44 -9.05 4.33
N GLY A 124 16.80 -8.98 5.50
CA GLY A 124 16.97 -7.88 6.44
C GLY A 124 15.86 -7.79 7.49
N PRO A 125 15.99 -6.83 8.42
CA PRO A 125 14.95 -6.56 9.39
C PRO A 125 13.68 -6.03 8.71
N LEU A 126 12.54 -6.09 9.40
CA LEU A 126 11.27 -5.59 8.88
C LEU A 126 11.26 -4.04 8.79
N GLU A 127 11.67 -3.54 7.65
CA GLU A 127 11.62 -2.14 7.23
C GLU A 127 10.98 -2.05 5.85
N LEU A 128 10.32 -0.94 5.55
CA LEU A 128 9.61 -0.77 4.29
C LEU A 128 9.96 0.58 3.68
N GLU A 129 10.17 0.58 2.37
CA GLU A 129 10.36 1.77 1.57
C GLU A 129 9.37 1.78 0.43
N TRP A 130 8.76 2.94 0.20
CA TRP A 130 7.94 3.25 -0.94
C TRP A 130 8.52 4.42 -1.69
N ILE A 131 8.72 4.26 -2.99
CA ILE A 131 9.10 5.36 -3.88
C ILE A 131 8.11 5.40 -5.02
N GLU A 132 7.53 6.57 -5.24
CA GLU A 132 6.73 6.82 -6.43
C GLU A 132 7.32 7.93 -7.29
N VAL A 133 7.22 7.74 -8.60
CA VAL A 133 7.66 8.71 -9.60
C VAL A 133 6.50 9.05 -10.52
N TRP A 134 6.18 10.33 -10.61
CA TRP A 134 5.13 10.87 -11.46
C TRP A 134 5.75 11.46 -12.72
N HIS A 135 5.30 11.02 -13.89
CA HIS A 135 5.70 11.64 -15.14
C HIS A 135 5.13 13.07 -15.29
N PRO A 136 5.82 13.94 -16.04
CA PRO A 136 5.32 15.26 -16.45
C PRO A 136 3.94 15.20 -17.09
N ARG A 137 3.17 16.29 -16.97
CA ARG A 137 1.86 16.49 -17.63
C ARG A 137 0.77 15.50 -17.21
N ILE A 138 0.93 14.85 -16.07
CA ILE A 138 -0.17 14.17 -15.38
C ILE A 138 -1.03 15.25 -14.70
N LEU A 139 -2.35 15.02 -14.58
CA LEU A 139 -3.32 15.94 -13.94
C LEU A 139 -2.93 16.45 -12.54
N TRP A 140 -1.90 15.87 -11.93
CA TRP A 140 -1.43 16.12 -10.56
C TRP A 140 0.04 16.58 -10.50
N SER A 141 0.77 16.62 -11.61
CA SER A 141 2.09 17.25 -11.68
C SER A 141 1.90 18.73 -12.03
N ASN A 142 2.13 19.64 -11.08
CA ASN A 142 2.06 21.08 -11.33
C ASN A 142 3.12 21.50 -12.35
N ASN A 143 2.82 21.50 -13.66
CA ASN A 143 3.66 22.01 -14.75
C ASN A 143 5.15 21.67 -14.66
N LEU A 144 5.50 20.50 -14.10
CA LEU A 144 6.88 20.06 -14.06
C LEU A 144 7.25 19.53 -15.44
N ASN A 145 8.31 20.08 -16.04
CA ASN A 145 8.93 19.52 -17.24
C ASN A 145 9.75 18.24 -16.93
N THR A 146 9.88 17.88 -15.65
CA THR A 146 10.67 16.75 -15.14
C THR A 146 9.83 15.85 -14.24
N PRO A 147 10.10 14.53 -14.20
CA PRO A 147 9.41 13.64 -13.27
C PRO A 147 9.62 14.04 -11.81
N SER A 148 8.56 14.00 -10.99
CA SER A 148 8.66 14.21 -9.53
C SER A 148 8.75 12.86 -8.82
N ALA A 149 9.69 12.74 -7.89
CA ALA A 149 9.88 11.54 -7.08
C ALA A 149 9.57 11.84 -5.61
N TYR A 150 8.78 10.97 -4.99
CA TYR A 150 8.39 11.02 -3.59
C TYR A 150 8.74 9.70 -2.90
N MET A 151 9.13 9.74 -1.62
CA MET A 151 9.59 8.56 -0.87
C MET A 151 9.02 8.55 0.54
N VAL A 152 8.54 7.38 0.97
CA VAL A 152 8.16 7.09 2.35
C VAL A 152 9.02 5.93 2.86
N TYR A 153 9.56 6.09 4.06
CA TYR A 153 10.31 5.04 4.74
C TYR A 153 9.66 4.73 6.09
N GLU A 154 9.50 3.44 6.39
CA GLU A 154 9.09 2.92 7.68
C GLU A 154 10.24 2.10 8.27
N ASP A 155 10.76 2.56 9.41
CA ASP A 155 11.88 1.91 10.09
C ASP A 155 11.45 0.65 10.87
N ILE A 156 12.43 -0.03 11.46
CA ILE A 156 12.21 -1.26 12.25
C ILE A 156 11.25 -1.06 13.43
N TYR A 157 11.11 0.16 13.94
CA TYR A 157 10.23 0.53 15.05
C TYR A 157 8.85 0.99 14.57
N SER A 158 8.50 0.80 13.29
CA SER A 158 7.24 1.24 12.68
C SER A 158 7.09 2.77 12.58
N ARG A 159 8.19 3.54 12.68
CA ARG A 159 8.14 4.99 12.51
C ARG A 159 8.19 5.32 11.04
N GLN A 160 7.16 6.02 10.56
CA GLN A 160 7.01 6.43 9.17
C GLN A 160 7.50 7.87 9.00
N THR A 161 8.18 8.15 7.89
CA THR A 161 8.59 9.52 7.55
C THR A 161 7.41 10.42 7.24
N GLU A 162 6.33 9.86 6.70
CA GLU A 162 5.09 10.56 6.39
C GLU A 162 3.90 9.59 6.36
N ILE A 163 2.70 10.10 6.63
CA ILE A 163 1.46 9.32 6.47
C ILE A 163 0.96 9.52 5.05
N ASP A 164 1.22 8.53 4.19
CA ASP A 164 0.71 8.51 2.81
C ASP A 164 -0.29 7.38 2.59
N GLY A 165 -1.41 7.70 1.95
CA GLY A 165 -2.47 6.73 1.70
C GLY A 165 -2.12 5.73 0.61
N GLY A 166 -1.28 6.10 -0.37
CA GLY A 166 -0.82 5.18 -1.41
C GLY A 166 0.14 4.14 -0.84
N TYR A 167 1.07 4.60 0.00
CA TYR A 167 1.96 3.76 0.78
C TYR A 167 1.19 2.78 1.66
N LEU A 168 0.23 3.25 2.46
CA LEU A 168 -0.56 2.37 3.33
C LEU A 168 -1.32 1.30 2.53
N ALA A 169 -1.88 1.66 1.38
CA ALA A 169 -2.56 0.74 0.47
C ALA A 169 -1.62 -0.32 -0.12
N ALA A 170 -0.37 0.03 -0.45
CA ALA A 170 0.63 -0.92 -0.95
C ALA A 170 1.28 -1.76 0.16
N ARG A 171 1.47 -1.17 1.34
CA ARG A 171 2.06 -1.78 2.52
C ARG A 171 1.27 -2.98 3.00
N LEU A 172 -0.06 -2.87 3.05
CA LEU A 172 -0.92 -3.96 3.54
C LEU A 172 -0.68 -5.30 2.79
N PRO A 173 -0.89 -5.41 1.47
CA PRO A 173 -0.65 -6.65 0.75
C PRO A 173 0.82 -7.09 0.77
N ALA A 174 1.76 -6.15 0.86
CA ALA A 174 3.17 -6.48 1.00
C ALA A 174 3.49 -7.22 2.32
N LEU A 175 2.87 -6.79 3.43
CA LEU A 175 2.97 -7.45 4.73
C LEU A 175 2.16 -8.75 4.77
N GLU A 176 0.99 -8.81 4.12
CA GLU A 176 0.20 -10.05 4.00
C GLU A 176 0.99 -11.16 3.30
N TYR A 177 1.75 -10.82 2.25
CA TYR A 177 2.61 -11.78 1.56
C TYR A 177 3.64 -12.39 2.51
N LEU A 178 4.37 -11.54 3.26
CA LEU A 178 5.34 -11.98 4.27
C LEU A 178 4.69 -12.86 5.34
N TYR A 179 3.51 -12.47 5.80
CA TYR A 179 2.77 -13.22 6.81
C TYR A 179 2.38 -14.61 6.29
N ARG A 180 1.91 -14.70 5.04
CA ARG A 180 1.53 -15.94 4.37
C ARG A 180 2.71 -16.91 4.21
N ILE A 181 3.90 -16.41 3.90
CA ILE A 181 5.10 -17.25 3.79
C ILE A 181 5.80 -17.48 5.14
N GLY A 182 5.32 -16.84 6.21
CA GLY A 182 5.87 -16.99 7.56
C GLY A 182 7.28 -16.43 7.72
N ARG A 183 7.65 -15.39 6.94
CA ARG A 183 8.99 -14.80 6.93
C ARG A 183 8.94 -13.28 7.09
N GLN A 184 10.05 -12.66 7.48
CA GLN A 184 10.23 -11.20 7.40
C GLN A 184 11.31 -10.81 6.39
N ALA A 185 11.29 -9.55 5.96
CA ALA A 185 12.24 -8.98 5.01
C ALA A 185 12.22 -7.45 5.06
N SER A 186 13.29 -6.83 4.54
CA SER A 186 13.24 -5.44 4.10
C SER A 186 12.44 -5.38 2.80
N VAL A 187 11.46 -4.48 2.69
CA VAL A 187 10.57 -4.40 1.51
C VAL A 187 10.77 -3.08 0.78
N LEU A 188 11.00 -3.14 -0.52
CA LEU A 188 11.07 -1.97 -1.40
C LEU A 188 9.91 -2.02 -2.38
N ILE A 189 9.12 -0.95 -2.43
CA ILE A 189 7.97 -0.82 -3.31
C ILE A 189 8.18 0.39 -4.22
N TYR A 190 8.29 0.14 -5.51
CA TYR A 190 8.47 1.17 -6.52
C TYR A 190 7.20 1.30 -7.35
N ARG A 191 6.78 2.54 -7.59
CA ARG A 191 5.63 2.86 -8.44
C ARG A 191 5.96 3.95 -9.44
N GLU A 192 5.82 3.66 -10.72
CA GLU A 192 5.89 4.66 -11.78
C GLU A 192 4.49 4.98 -12.29
N ILE A 193 4.05 6.22 -12.13
CA ILE A 193 2.77 6.71 -12.64
C ILE A 193 3.03 7.32 -14.02
N LEU A 194 2.50 6.68 -15.05
CA LEU A 194 2.67 7.09 -16.44
C LEU A 194 1.58 8.08 -16.89
N PRO A 195 1.80 8.85 -17.98
CA PRO A 195 0.81 9.80 -18.50
C PRO A 195 -0.54 9.18 -18.87
N GLU A 196 -0.59 7.88 -19.12
CA GLU A 196 -1.81 7.13 -19.41
C GLU A 196 -2.75 7.00 -18.19
N TYR A 197 -2.33 7.40 -16.99
CA TYR A 197 -3.19 7.45 -15.81
C TYR A 197 -4.14 8.67 -15.85
N TYR A 198 -5.27 8.52 -16.54
CA TYR A 198 -6.23 9.61 -16.79
C TYR A 198 -7.38 9.69 -15.77
N ALA A 199 -7.65 8.62 -15.02
CA ALA A 199 -8.80 8.55 -14.09
C ALA A 199 -8.34 8.25 -12.64
N PRO A 200 -8.42 9.22 -11.72
CA PRO A 200 -8.02 9.04 -10.33
C PRO A 200 -9.05 8.19 -9.58
N VAL A 201 -8.87 6.88 -9.54
CA VAL A 201 -9.83 5.95 -8.90
C VAL A 201 -9.61 5.79 -7.38
N GLY A 202 -8.60 6.45 -6.79
CA GLY A 202 -8.27 6.38 -5.36
C GLY A 202 -7.38 5.18 -5.01
N ASN A 203 -6.90 5.09 -3.77
CA ASN A 203 -5.80 4.18 -3.40
C ASN A 203 -6.12 2.68 -3.48
N TRP A 204 -7.39 2.30 -3.66
CA TRP A 204 -7.78 0.88 -3.79
C TRP A 204 -7.05 0.19 -4.95
N HIS A 205 -6.84 0.89 -6.08
CA HIS A 205 -6.17 0.28 -7.23
C HIS A 205 -4.73 -0.10 -6.89
N ILE A 206 -4.04 0.66 -6.03
CA ILE A 206 -2.68 0.37 -5.57
C ILE A 206 -2.69 -0.93 -4.78
N ARG A 207 -3.60 -1.03 -3.80
CA ARG A 207 -3.75 -2.23 -2.95
C ARG A 207 -4.05 -3.46 -3.78
N GLU A 208 -5.03 -3.40 -4.68
CA GLU A 208 -5.41 -4.56 -5.49
C GLU A 208 -4.32 -4.94 -6.50
N THR A 209 -3.62 -3.97 -7.09
CA THR A 209 -2.51 -4.25 -8.01
C THR A 209 -1.36 -4.95 -7.29
N VAL A 210 -0.96 -4.44 -6.12
CA VAL A 210 0.10 -5.06 -5.30
C VAL A 210 -0.35 -6.43 -4.78
N LYS A 211 -1.60 -6.58 -4.33
CA LYS A 211 -2.16 -7.87 -3.93
C LYS A 211 -2.16 -8.88 -5.06
N HIS A 212 -2.46 -8.44 -6.29
CA HIS A 212 -2.49 -9.29 -7.47
C HIS A 212 -1.09 -9.73 -7.90
N LEU A 213 -0.13 -8.81 -8.02
CA LEU A 213 1.24 -9.16 -8.44
C LEU A 213 1.92 -10.12 -7.46
N LEU A 214 1.62 -10.03 -6.16
CA LEU A 214 2.16 -10.91 -5.11
C LEU A 214 1.54 -12.32 -5.07
N LYS A 215 0.60 -12.62 -5.97
CA LYS A 215 0.10 -14.00 -6.19
C LYS A 215 0.94 -14.76 -7.22
N ASN A 216 1.69 -14.06 -8.05
CA ASN A 216 2.52 -14.68 -9.09
C ASN A 216 3.80 -15.27 -8.49
N LYS A 217 4.52 -16.08 -9.27
CA LYS A 217 5.85 -16.57 -8.88
C LYS A 217 6.87 -15.42 -8.96
N PRO A 218 7.68 -15.17 -7.92
CA PRO A 218 8.70 -14.13 -7.97
C PRO A 218 9.85 -14.49 -8.92
N THR A 219 10.51 -13.47 -9.46
CA THR A 219 11.91 -13.59 -9.87
C THR A 219 12.79 -13.64 -8.62
N THR A 220 13.79 -14.52 -8.60
CA THR A 220 14.69 -14.70 -7.45
C THR A 220 16.10 -14.21 -7.78
N TYR A 221 16.76 -13.55 -6.83
CA TYR A 221 18.13 -13.06 -6.98
C TYR A 221 18.96 -13.33 -5.73
N GLN A 222 20.27 -13.55 -5.89
CA GLN A 222 21.13 -13.79 -4.74
C GLN A 222 21.36 -12.51 -3.92
N THR A 223 21.34 -11.36 -4.58
CA THR A 223 21.64 -10.07 -3.93
C THR A 223 20.63 -9.00 -4.31
N LEU A 224 20.43 -8.02 -3.42
CA LEU A 224 19.57 -6.87 -3.70
C LEU A 224 20.14 -6.03 -4.86
N HIS A 225 21.47 -5.92 -4.95
CA HIS A 225 22.14 -5.22 -6.04
C HIS A 225 21.76 -5.81 -7.41
N GLU A 226 21.86 -7.13 -7.55
CA GLU A 226 21.47 -7.85 -8.77
C GLU A 226 19.98 -7.63 -9.11
N ALA A 227 19.10 -7.72 -8.11
CA ALA A 227 17.68 -7.47 -8.31
C ALA A 227 17.42 -6.04 -8.80
N LEU A 228 18.03 -5.03 -8.17
CA LEU A 228 17.85 -3.62 -8.58
C LEU A 228 18.40 -3.36 -9.99
N GLU A 229 19.56 -3.92 -10.33
CA GLU A 229 20.19 -3.73 -11.64
C GLU A 229 19.34 -4.30 -12.79
N ASN A 230 18.67 -5.43 -12.54
CA ASN A 230 17.83 -6.09 -13.54
C ASN A 230 16.40 -5.54 -13.58
N GLU A 231 15.76 -5.40 -12.40
CA GLU A 231 14.33 -5.15 -12.32
C GLU A 231 13.96 -3.68 -12.52
N LEU A 232 14.83 -2.72 -12.15
CA LEU A 232 14.54 -1.30 -12.36
C LEU A 232 14.49 -0.90 -13.85
N ARG A 233 15.02 -1.74 -14.75
CA ARG A 233 14.91 -1.55 -16.21
C ARG A 233 13.47 -1.68 -16.72
N TYR A 234 12.56 -2.18 -15.89
CA TYR A 234 11.12 -2.26 -16.18
C TYR A 234 10.45 -0.89 -16.30
N PHE A 235 10.96 0.12 -15.59
CA PHE A 235 10.44 1.48 -15.59
C PHE A 235 10.95 2.29 -16.79
N LYS A 236 10.18 3.30 -17.22
CA LYS A 236 10.63 4.27 -18.23
C LYS A 236 11.67 5.23 -17.63
N VAL A 237 11.51 5.58 -16.36
CA VAL A 237 12.46 6.37 -15.57
C VAL A 237 13.74 5.58 -15.34
N LYS A 238 14.89 6.23 -15.57
CA LYS A 238 16.22 5.63 -15.42
C LYS A 238 16.45 5.07 -14.02
N LYS A 239 17.13 3.91 -13.93
CA LYS A 239 17.41 3.20 -12.67
C LYS A 239 18.10 4.10 -11.63
N GLU A 240 18.96 5.01 -12.07
CA GLU A 240 19.70 5.92 -11.18
C GLU A 240 18.76 6.83 -10.40
N THR A 241 17.62 7.24 -10.97
CA THR A 241 16.63 8.06 -10.26
C THR A 241 16.06 7.32 -9.04
N TRP A 242 15.77 6.03 -9.19
CA TRP A 242 15.26 5.18 -8.12
C TRP A 242 16.33 4.91 -7.06
N ILE A 243 17.53 4.49 -7.48
CA ILE A 243 18.64 4.18 -6.57
C ILE A 243 19.08 5.43 -5.78
N ASN A 244 19.16 6.59 -6.44
CA ASN A 244 19.52 7.84 -5.77
C ASN A 244 18.46 8.32 -4.78
N ARG A 245 17.20 7.90 -4.92
CA ARG A 245 16.15 8.23 -3.95
C ARG A 245 16.04 7.21 -2.84
N SER A 246 16.34 5.94 -3.13
CA SER A 246 16.25 4.83 -2.18
C SER A 246 17.29 4.95 -1.06
N ARG A 247 16.78 4.92 0.17
CA ARG A 247 17.56 4.76 1.39
C ARG A 247 18.02 3.31 1.52
N LEU A 248 17.11 2.35 1.36
CA LEU A 248 17.41 0.93 1.53
C LEU A 248 18.43 0.40 0.53
N ALA A 249 18.33 0.80 -0.74
CA ALA A 249 19.32 0.43 -1.75
C ALA A 249 20.74 0.92 -1.36
N LYS A 250 20.85 2.14 -0.82
CA LYS A 250 22.13 2.73 -0.42
C LYS A 250 22.70 2.09 0.86
N GLU A 251 21.85 1.82 1.85
CA GLU A 251 22.28 1.21 3.11
C GLU A 251 22.77 -0.21 2.89
N LYS A 252 22.05 -1.01 2.09
CA LYS A 252 22.42 -2.40 1.80
C LYS A 252 23.67 -2.50 0.90
N ASP A 253 23.88 -1.57 -0.03
CA ASP A 253 25.12 -1.52 -0.82
C ASP A 253 26.34 -1.24 0.07
N LYS A 254 26.21 -0.32 1.05
CA LYS A 254 27.27 -0.06 2.03
C LYS A 254 27.57 -1.27 2.89
N GLN A 255 26.53 -1.97 3.36
CA GLN A 255 26.68 -3.17 4.18
C GLN A 255 27.41 -4.30 3.42
N GLN A 256 27.01 -4.57 2.17
CA GLN A 256 27.68 -5.58 1.34
C GLN A 256 29.15 -5.26 1.08
N ARG A 257 29.51 -3.97 0.93
CA ARG A 257 30.92 -3.60 0.82
C ARG A 257 31.66 -3.98 2.08
N LEU A 258 31.17 -3.59 3.26
CA LEU A 258 31.81 -3.90 4.55
C LEU A 258 32.01 -5.41 4.76
N GLU A 259 31.02 -6.23 4.46
CA GLU A 259 31.10 -7.69 4.58
C GLU A 259 32.14 -8.32 3.64
N ARG A 260 32.53 -7.65 2.54
CA ARG A 260 33.61 -8.12 1.65
C ARG A 260 35.02 -7.77 2.14
N TRP A 261 35.16 -6.87 3.12
CA TRP A 261 36.45 -6.46 3.68
C TRP A 261 36.87 -7.28 4.91
N PHE A 262 35.95 -8.00 5.53
CA PHE A 262 36.20 -8.91 6.64
C PHE A 262 36.12 -10.36 6.18
#